data_AF-A0A8H6S249-F1
#
_entry.id   AF-A0A8H6S249-F1
#
_cell.length_a   1.000
_cell.length_b   1.000
_cell.length_c   1.000
_cell.angle_alpha   90.00
_cell.angle_beta   90.00
_cell.angle_gamma   90.00
#
_symmetry.space_group_name_H-M   'P 1'
#
loop_
_entity.id
_entity.type
_entity.pdbx_description
1 polymer ?
#
loop_
_entity_poly.entity_id
_entity_poly.type
_entity_poly.pdbx_seq_one_letter_code
_entity_poly.pdbx_strand_id
1 'polypeptide(L)'
;MDDDSPLFGVDLYNARRLRWLTPPPDLPPPDSNSPSSSRRRLEQVLSAPDAITSDDVWFGSVEKIWKGLSAGGKLKRRLPMRLVVKIVHAAWVRDQTWPAGAVVQDDDELDVLPPPAPKLVPISAPSSGISTPG
;
A
#
# COMPACT_ATOMS: atom_id res chain seq x y z
N MET A 1 5.80 27.76 -28.83
CA MET A 1 6.44 28.39 -27.65
C MET A 1 6.00 27.53 -26.49
N ASP A 2 6.64 26.37 -26.37
CA ASP A 2 6.37 25.43 -25.30
C ASP A 2 7.16 25.92 -24.08
N ASP A 3 6.43 26.41 -23.08
CA ASP A 3 6.98 26.88 -21.82
C ASP A 3 7.53 25.65 -21.06
N ASP A 4 8.81 25.33 -21.28
CA ASP A 4 9.55 24.28 -20.57
C ASP A 4 9.92 24.78 -19.16
N SER A 5 8.94 25.34 -18.43
CA SER A 5 9.12 25.66 -17.02
C SER A 5 9.11 24.36 -16.23
N PRO A 6 10.13 24.07 -15.41
CA PRO A 6 10.13 22.89 -14.57
C PRO A 6 8.93 22.91 -13.63
N LEU A 7 8.13 21.84 -13.67
CA LEU A 7 6.99 21.67 -12.79
C LEU A 7 7.47 21.50 -11.34
N PHE A 8 6.89 22.27 -10.42
CA PHE A 8 7.18 22.18 -8.99
C PHE A 8 5.90 21.96 -8.16
N GLY A 9 6.09 21.50 -6.92
CA GLY A 9 5.01 21.40 -5.94
C GLY A 9 3.82 20.56 -6.42
N VAL A 10 2.62 21.17 -6.35
CA VAL A 10 1.35 20.52 -6.68
C VAL A 10 1.27 20.13 -8.16
N ASP A 11 1.86 20.92 -9.06
CA ASP A 11 1.80 20.65 -10.49
C ASP A 11 2.65 19.43 -10.87
N LEU A 12 3.82 19.28 -10.24
CA LEU A 12 4.64 18.07 -10.37
C LEU A 12 3.92 16.83 -9.82
N TYR A 13 3.25 16.97 -8.67
CA TYR A 13 2.44 15.91 -8.08
C TYR A 13 1.30 15.49 -9.02
N ASN A 14 0.55 16.46 -9.56
CA ASN A 14 -0.56 16.21 -10.47
C ASN A 14 -0.08 15.55 -11.77
N ALA A 15 1.02 16.03 -12.36
CA ALA A 15 1.61 15.43 -13.56
C ALA A 15 2.02 13.97 -13.33
N ARG A 16 2.63 13.66 -12.18
CA ARG A 16 3.00 12.29 -11.81
C ARG A 16 1.77 11.42 -11.57
N ARG A 17 0.78 11.95 -10.83
CA ARG A 17 -0.48 11.27 -10.54
C ARG A 17 -1.22 10.92 -11.83
N LEU A 18 -1.32 11.86 -12.77
CA LEU A 18 -1.89 11.62 -14.09
C LEU A 18 -1.15 10.47 -14.80
N ARG A 19 0.17 10.49 -14.83
CA ARG A 19 0.97 9.41 -15.44
C ARG A 19 0.73 8.05 -14.77
N TRP A 20 0.53 7.99 -13.46
CA TRP A 20 0.25 6.75 -12.75
C TRP A 20 -1.16 6.21 -12.97
N LEU A 21 -2.14 7.11 -13.15
CA LEU A 21 -3.54 6.73 -13.33
C LEU A 21 -3.89 6.42 -14.79
N THR A 22 -3.12 6.93 -15.76
CA THR A 22 -3.31 6.63 -17.17
C THR A 22 -3.02 5.15 -17.44
N PRO A 23 -4.01 4.35 -17.86
CA PRO A 23 -3.78 2.96 -18.22
C PRO A 23 -2.88 2.88 -19.46
N PRO A 24 -1.90 1.95 -19.50
CA PRO A 24 -1.16 1.66 -20.72
C PRO A 24 -2.08 1.34 -21.90
N PRO A 25 -1.78 1.86 -23.11
CA PRO A 25 -2.67 1.74 -24.27
C PRO A 25 -2.93 0.30 -24.73
N ASP A 26 -1.99 -0.61 -24.47
CA ASP A 26 -2.07 -2.02 -24.88
C ASP A 26 -2.68 -2.96 -23.81
N LEU A 27 -3.16 -2.43 -22.69
CA LEU A 27 -3.79 -3.29 -21.70
C LEU A 27 -5.22 -3.64 -22.14
N PRO A 28 -5.53 -4.93 -22.34
CA PRO A 28 -6.91 -5.32 -22.59
C PRO A 28 -7.78 -4.92 -21.38
N PRO A 29 -9.05 -4.55 -21.61
CA PRO A 29 -9.98 -4.21 -20.55
C PRO A 29 -9.92 -5.25 -19.43
N PRO A 30 -9.97 -4.83 -18.15
CA PRO A 30 -9.87 -5.74 -17.01
C PRO A 30 -10.87 -6.92 -17.07
N ASP A 31 -11.96 -6.75 -17.81
CA ASP A 31 -13.09 -7.66 -17.89
C ASP A 31 -13.05 -8.61 -19.09
N SER A 32 -12.05 -8.50 -19.99
CA SER A 32 -11.99 -9.34 -21.19
C SER A 32 -11.61 -10.80 -20.92
N ASN A 33 -11.16 -11.11 -19.69
CA ASN A 33 -10.66 -12.43 -19.35
C ASN A 33 -11.69 -13.20 -18.51
N SER A 34 -12.51 -14.00 -19.19
CA SER A 34 -13.46 -14.91 -18.56
C SER A 34 -12.78 -15.76 -17.48
N PRO A 35 -13.37 -15.91 -16.27
CA PRO A 35 -12.72 -16.60 -15.18
C PRO A 35 -12.43 -18.05 -15.55
N SER A 36 -11.19 -18.48 -15.36
CA SER A 36 -10.84 -19.89 -15.50
C SER A 36 -11.58 -20.73 -14.44
N SER A 37 -11.76 -22.03 -14.71
CA SER A 37 -12.32 -22.95 -13.71
C SER A 37 -11.52 -22.94 -12.40
N SER A 38 -10.19 -22.88 -12.48
CA SER A 38 -9.31 -22.72 -11.32
C SER A 38 -9.54 -21.42 -10.57
N ARG A 39 -9.72 -20.29 -11.28
CA ARG A 39 -9.99 -18.99 -10.68
C ARG A 39 -11.36 -19.00 -9.99
N ARG A 40 -12.39 -19.54 -10.62
CA ARG A 40 -13.74 -19.64 -10.05
C ARG A 40 -13.75 -20.49 -8.77
N ARG A 41 -13.00 -21.60 -8.75
CA ARG A 41 -12.81 -22.42 -7.54
C ARG A 41 -12.11 -21.63 -6.44
N LEU A 42 -11.03 -20.92 -6.76
CA LEU A 42 -10.33 -20.08 -5.80
C LEU A 42 -11.21 -18.97 -5.23
N GLU A 43 -12.00 -18.31 -6.08
CA GLU A 43 -12.98 -17.30 -5.69
C GLU A 43 -14.01 -17.86 -4.71
N GLN A 44 -14.54 -19.06 -4.99
CA GLN A 44 -15.51 -19.73 -4.13
C GLN A 44 -14.91 -20.14 -2.77
N VAL A 45 -13.69 -20.68 -2.77
CA VAL A 45 -13.02 -21.07 -1.51
C VAL A 45 -12.71 -19.84 -0.67
N LEU A 46 -12.22 -18.76 -1.28
CA LEU A 46 -11.89 -17.50 -0.60
C LEU A 46 -13.10 -16.61 -0.31
N SER A 47 -14.31 -16.98 -0.73
CA SER A 47 -15.53 -16.23 -0.39
C SER A 47 -16.07 -16.56 0.99
N ALA A 48 -15.68 -17.70 1.57
CA ALA A 48 -16.07 -18.05 2.92
C ALA A 48 -15.44 -17.09 3.95
N PRO A 49 -16.17 -16.70 5.02
CA PRO A 49 -15.71 -15.71 6.00
C PRO A 49 -14.50 -16.17 6.82
N ASP A 50 -14.33 -17.47 6.98
CA ASP A 50 -13.27 -18.16 7.72
C ASP A 50 -12.11 -18.65 6.83
N ALA A 51 -12.18 -18.38 5.51
CA ALA A 51 -11.21 -18.89 4.54
C ALA A 51 -9.76 -18.47 4.81
N ILE A 52 -9.57 -17.31 5.46
CA ILE A 52 -8.25 -16.78 5.78
C ILE A 52 -7.57 -17.63 6.87
N THR A 53 -8.32 -18.08 7.86
CA THR A 53 -7.82 -18.82 9.04
C THR A 53 -7.94 -20.32 8.89
N SER A 54 -8.77 -20.82 7.97
CA SER A 54 -8.99 -22.25 7.74
C SER A 54 -7.74 -22.93 7.16
N ASP A 55 -7.28 -23.99 7.82
CA ASP A 55 -6.13 -24.78 7.38
C ASP A 55 -6.44 -25.66 6.16
N ASP A 56 -7.66 -26.17 6.04
CA ASP A 56 -8.09 -26.95 4.89
C ASP A 56 -8.02 -26.13 3.59
N VAL A 57 -8.46 -24.87 3.65
CA VAL A 57 -8.36 -23.92 2.54
C VAL A 57 -6.90 -23.66 2.17
N TRP A 58 -6.04 -23.51 3.18
CA TRP A 58 -4.63 -23.22 3.01
C TRP A 58 -3.89 -24.34 2.30
N PHE A 59 -3.88 -25.53 2.90
CA PHE A 59 -3.18 -26.70 2.36
C PHE A 59 -3.83 -27.20 1.06
N GLY A 60 -5.14 -27.00 0.89
CA GLY A 60 -5.86 -27.41 -0.30
C GLY A 60 -5.50 -26.59 -1.55
N SER A 61 -5.30 -25.28 -1.42
CA SER A 61 -5.12 -24.42 -2.61
C SER A 61 -4.29 -23.15 -2.43
N VAL A 62 -4.40 -22.47 -1.29
CA VAL A 62 -3.82 -21.12 -1.12
C VAL A 62 -2.31 -21.17 -1.01
N GLU A 63 -1.75 -22.16 -0.32
CA GLU A 63 -0.30 -22.29 -0.07
C GLU A 63 0.51 -22.31 -1.39
N LYS A 64 0.07 -23.11 -2.38
CA LYS A 64 0.75 -23.22 -3.67
C LYS A 64 0.72 -21.90 -4.45
N ILE A 65 -0.39 -21.18 -4.36
CA ILE A 65 -0.56 -19.90 -5.05
C ILE A 65 0.32 -18.85 -4.37
N TRP A 66 0.31 -18.80 -3.04
CA TRP A 66 1.18 -17.93 -2.25
C TRP A 66 2.66 -18.16 -2.58
N LYS A 67 3.14 -19.41 -2.56
CA LYS A 67 4.53 -19.76 -2.93
C LYS A 67 4.91 -19.25 -4.33
N GLY A 68 4.01 -19.38 -5.31
CA GLY A 68 4.23 -18.86 -6.65
C GLY A 68 4.28 -17.33 -6.71
N LEU A 69 3.41 -16.66 -5.94
CA LEU A 69 3.37 -15.20 -5.87
C LEU A 69 4.59 -14.62 -5.14
N SER A 70 4.94 -15.16 -3.98
CA SER A 70 6.06 -14.68 -3.16
C SER A 70 7.42 -14.92 -3.81
N ALA A 71 7.55 -15.95 -4.65
CA ALA A 71 8.74 -16.19 -5.47
C ALA A 71 8.86 -15.27 -6.71
N GLY A 72 7.91 -14.34 -6.92
CA GLY A 72 7.89 -13.47 -8.11
C GLY A 72 7.45 -14.17 -9.38
N GLY A 73 6.73 -15.29 -9.27
CA GLY A 73 6.23 -16.06 -10.40
C GLY A 73 5.23 -15.26 -11.25
N LYS A 74 5.40 -15.30 -12.57
CA LYS A 74 4.51 -14.62 -13.51
C LYS A 74 3.18 -15.37 -13.62
N LEU A 75 2.07 -14.69 -13.35
CA LEU A 75 0.74 -15.26 -13.49
C LEU A 75 0.38 -15.50 -14.97
N LYS A 76 0.00 -16.73 -15.32
CA LYS A 76 -0.49 -17.08 -16.66
C LYS A 76 -1.78 -16.34 -17.02
N ARG A 77 -2.62 -16.05 -16.02
CA ARG A 77 -3.85 -15.27 -16.14
C ARG A 77 -3.90 -14.24 -15.02
N ARG A 78 -4.39 -13.04 -15.33
CA ARG A 78 -4.58 -11.97 -14.34
C ARG A 78 -5.49 -12.45 -13.21
N LEU A 79 -5.14 -12.10 -11.98
CA LEU A 79 -5.94 -12.39 -10.80
C LEU A 79 -6.55 -11.07 -10.26
N PRO A 80 -7.83 -11.03 -9.88
CA PRO A 80 -8.41 -9.88 -9.22
C PRO A 80 -7.64 -9.50 -7.96
N MET A 81 -7.37 -8.21 -7.76
CA MET A 81 -6.59 -7.72 -6.62
C MET A 81 -7.20 -8.11 -5.28
N ARG A 82 -8.52 -8.13 -5.18
CA ARG A 82 -9.25 -8.58 -3.97
C ARG A 82 -8.86 -9.99 -3.54
N LEU A 83 -8.60 -10.91 -4.49
CA LEU A 83 -8.16 -12.27 -4.17
C LEU A 83 -6.69 -12.30 -3.75
N VAL A 84 -5.84 -11.52 -4.42
CA VAL A 84 -4.42 -11.38 -4.05
C VAL A 84 -4.30 -10.93 -2.61
N VAL A 85 -5.04 -9.88 -2.22
CA VAL A 85 -5.06 -9.37 -0.84
C VAL A 85 -5.47 -10.46 0.16
N LYS A 86 -6.50 -11.25 -0.13
CA LYS A 86 -6.92 -12.37 0.74
C LYS A 86 -5.85 -13.45 0.88
N ILE A 87 -5.16 -13.80 -0.21
CA ILE A 87 -4.07 -14.79 -0.20
C ILE A 87 -2.89 -14.29 0.66
N VAL A 88 -2.50 -13.04 0.47
CA VAL A 88 -1.41 -12.41 1.24
C VAL A 88 -1.76 -12.34 2.71
N HIS A 89 -2.98 -11.91 3.05
CA HIS A 89 -3.44 -11.85 4.43
C HIS A 89 -3.45 -13.23 5.09
N ALA A 90 -3.94 -14.27 4.39
CA ALA A 90 -3.91 -15.64 4.89
C ALA A 90 -2.48 -16.18 5.13
N ALA A 91 -1.50 -15.70 4.36
CA ALA A 91 -0.08 -16.00 4.59
C ALA A 91 0.47 -15.28 5.82
N TRP A 92 0.23 -13.97 5.95
CA TRP A 92 0.75 -13.20 7.07
C TRP A 92 0.19 -13.66 8.43
N VAL A 93 -1.09 -14.02 8.47
CA VAL A 93 -1.73 -14.61 9.66
C VAL A 93 -1.01 -15.89 10.08
N ARG A 94 -0.54 -16.71 9.13
CA ARG A 94 0.17 -17.97 9.42
C ARG A 94 1.62 -17.77 9.81
N ASP A 95 2.30 -16.86 9.12
CA ASP A 95 3.68 -16.50 9.41
C ASP A 95 3.79 -15.71 10.74
N GLN A 96 2.68 -15.47 11.44
CA GLN A 96 2.58 -14.63 12.65
C GLN A 96 3.14 -13.22 12.42
N THR A 97 3.11 -12.76 11.16
CA THR A 97 3.54 -11.42 10.76
C THR A 97 2.37 -10.44 10.77
N TRP A 98 1.14 -10.93 10.79
CA TRP A 98 -0.06 -10.14 11.03
C TRP A 98 -0.74 -10.57 12.34
N PRO A 99 -1.08 -9.64 13.24
CA PRO A 99 -1.74 -9.98 14.49
C PRO A 99 -3.17 -10.44 14.24
N ALA A 100 -3.42 -11.74 14.40
CA ALA A 100 -4.77 -12.29 14.29
C ALA A 100 -5.64 -11.80 15.45
N GLY A 101 -6.73 -11.08 15.14
CA GLY A 101 -7.70 -10.61 16.15
C GLY A 101 -7.30 -9.35 16.91
N ALA A 102 -6.22 -8.65 16.50
CA ALA A 102 -5.95 -7.32 17.04
C ALA A 102 -6.98 -6.33 16.48
N VAL A 103 -7.70 -5.68 17.38
CA VAL A 103 -8.52 -4.51 17.05
C VAL A 103 -7.55 -3.34 16.85
N VAL A 104 -7.33 -2.97 15.59
CA VAL A 104 -6.67 -1.71 15.27
C VAL A 104 -7.65 -0.61 15.70
N GLN A 105 -7.24 0.23 16.64
CA GLN A 105 -7.96 1.48 16.87
C GLN A 105 -7.84 2.28 15.57
N ASP A 106 -8.96 2.74 15.01
CA ASP A 106 -8.93 3.58 13.83
C ASP A 106 -8.17 4.88 14.18
N ASP A 107 -6.89 4.95 13.82
CA ASP A 107 -6.03 6.14 14.00
C ASP A 107 -6.51 7.36 13.18
N ASP A 108 -7.59 7.20 12.39
CA ASP A 108 -8.26 8.31 11.70
C ASP A 108 -9.02 9.24 12.68
N GLU A 109 -9.14 8.89 13.96
CA GLU A 109 -9.59 9.81 15.03
C GLU A 109 -8.43 10.68 15.57
N LEU A 110 -7.63 11.25 14.67
CA LEU A 110 -6.68 12.34 14.95
C LEU A 110 -7.42 13.69 15.13
N ASP A 111 -8.46 13.73 15.96
CA ASP A 111 -9.14 14.98 16.36
C ASP A 111 -8.61 15.53 17.70
N VAL A 112 -7.49 14.98 18.18
CA VAL A 112 -6.74 15.56 19.29
C VAL A 112 -5.95 16.76 18.76
N LEU A 113 -6.55 17.95 18.89
CA LEU A 113 -5.88 19.24 18.77
C LEU A 113 -4.43 19.14 19.28
N PRO A 114 -3.41 19.50 18.47
CA PRO A 114 -2.04 19.52 18.97
C PRO A 114 -1.97 20.41 20.21
N PRO A 115 -1.23 20.01 21.27
CA PRO A 115 -1.04 20.87 22.42
C PRO A 115 -0.52 22.24 21.97
N PRO A 116 -0.96 23.35 22.59
CA PRO A 116 -0.58 24.69 22.15
C PRO A 116 0.94 24.79 22.08
N ALA A 117 1.45 25.23 20.93
CA ALA A 117 2.87 25.31 20.65
C ALA A 117 3.61 26.03 21.81
N PRO A 118 4.76 25.50 22.28
CA PRO A 118 5.55 26.18 23.28
C PRO A 118 5.94 27.57 22.76
N LYS A 119 5.64 28.60 23.55
CA LYS A 119 5.96 29.99 23.21
C LYS A 119 7.47 30.11 22.97
N LEU A 120 7.85 30.42 21.74
CA LEU A 120 9.24 30.69 21.37
C LEU A 120 9.72 31.91 22.18
N VAL A 121 10.58 31.67 23.17
CA VAL A 121 11.30 32.77 23.81
C VAL A 121 12.35 33.30 22.82
N PRO A 122 12.44 34.61 22.58
CA PRO A 122 13.47 35.16 21.70
C PRO A 122 14.85 34.82 22.28
N ILE A 123 15.70 34.20 21.47
CA ILE A 123 17.08 33.92 21.82
C ILE A 123 17.78 35.28 21.90
N SER A 124 18.10 35.74 23.11
CA SER A 124 18.87 36.96 23.30
C SER A 124 20.26 36.76 22.70
N ALA A 125 20.59 37.52 21.65
CA ALA A 125 21.90 37.49 21.04
C ALA A 125 22.98 37.88 22.08
N PRO A 126 24.11 37.16 22.18
CA PRO A 126 25.23 37.66 22.96
C PRO A 126 25.81 38.91 22.30
N SER A 127 25.78 40.00 23.05
CA SER A 127 26.34 41.32 22.72
C SER A 127 27.79 41.20 22.26
N SER A 128 28.10 41.86 21.14
CA SER A 128 29.44 41.98 20.56
C SER A 128 30.47 42.46 21.58
N GLY A 129 31.54 41.68 21.74
CA GLY A 129 32.78 42.07 22.44
C GLY A 129 33.95 41.91 21.48
N ILE A 130 34.45 43.04 21.00
CA ILE A 130 35.61 43.22 20.13
C ILE A 130 36.91 42.87 20.85
N SER A 131 37.90 42.26 20.17
CA SER A 131 39.32 42.54 20.40
C SER A 131 40.23 41.96 19.29
N THR A 132 40.82 42.84 18.48
CA THR A 132 41.92 42.58 17.54
C THR A 132 43.26 42.55 18.30
N PRO A 133 44.28 41.79 17.83
CA PRO A 133 45.66 42.14 18.14
C PRO A 133 46.57 42.25 16.90
N GLY A 134 47.41 43.30 16.95
CA GLY A 134 48.85 43.35 16.61
C GLY A 134 49.35 42.79 15.30
#